data_AF-A0A117KAA0-F1
#
_entry.id   AF-A0A117KAA0-F1
#
_cell.length_a   1.000
_cell.length_b   1.000
_cell.length_c   1.000
_cell.angle_alpha   90.00
_cell.angle_beta   90.00
_cell.angle_gamma   90.00
#
_symmetry.space_group_name_H-M   'P 1'
#
loop_
_entity.id
_entity.type
_entity.pdbx_description
1 polymer ?
#
loop_
_entity_poly.entity_id
_entity_poly.type
_entity_poly.pdbx_seq_one_letter_code
_entity_poly.pdbx_strand_id
1 'polypeptide(L)'
;MGETELFLTIILFNIFFVFFIVAVMVYIKKYKQRKVEYLSEIQIKNEIHQRELLATQLEIQQSTMQQIGRELHDNIGQKLTLVSLYTQQLLYENRVPEVSERIDQVSQIINQSLQDLRSLSKTLTDDNISQKEITTLIQEEVDNINALKKCDIYFEHDTENLDLDFVHKNVLLRITQEFIQNSIKHSQCKSIFIKLNTSEENLWELNIKDDGVGFDTSKTLSNGIGLTNMKNRAKIIGAEFSFMSEANSGTSLNISFKNQP
;
A
#
# COMPACT_ATOMS: atom_id res chain seq x y z
N MET A 1 -53.24 72.46 -12.98
CA MET A 1 -52.62 71.53 -13.94
C MET A 1 -51.26 70.99 -13.48
N GLY A 2 -50.51 71.68 -12.60
CA GLY A 2 -49.14 71.26 -12.24
C GLY A 2 -48.98 70.11 -11.22
N GLU A 3 -49.92 69.89 -10.29
CA GLU A 3 -49.71 68.89 -9.22
C GLU A 3 -49.81 67.44 -9.70
N THR A 4 -50.73 67.15 -10.63
CA THR A 4 -50.91 65.81 -11.20
C THR A 4 -49.73 65.39 -12.08
N GLU A 5 -49.14 66.32 -12.83
CA GLU A 5 -47.95 66.07 -13.66
C GLU A 5 -46.71 65.83 -12.78
N LEU A 6 -46.55 66.62 -11.71
CA LEU A 6 -45.48 66.41 -10.74
C LEU A 6 -45.60 65.03 -10.07
N PHE A 7 -46.81 64.63 -9.70
CA PHE A 7 -47.02 63.33 -9.06
C PHE A 7 -46.71 62.15 -10.01
N LEU A 8 -47.12 62.23 -11.27
CA LEU A 8 -46.83 61.24 -12.31
C LEU A 8 -45.31 61.10 -12.57
N THR A 9 -44.59 62.22 -12.67
CA THR A 9 -43.14 62.20 -12.90
C THR A 9 -42.37 61.55 -11.73
N ILE A 10 -42.77 61.83 -10.49
CA ILE A 10 -42.19 61.19 -9.30
C ILE A 10 -42.42 59.67 -9.30
N ILE A 11 -43.63 59.21 -9.66
CA ILE A 11 -43.93 57.78 -9.75
C ILE A 11 -43.06 57.10 -10.81
N LEU A 12 -42.99 57.67 -12.02
CA LEU A 12 -42.18 57.12 -13.11
C LEU A 12 -40.70 57.05 -12.74
N PHE A 13 -40.18 58.10 -12.10
CA PHE A 13 -38.81 58.12 -11.60
C PHE A 13 -38.54 57.01 -10.58
N ASN A 14 -39.44 56.81 -9.61
CA ASN A 14 -39.30 55.74 -8.61
C ASN A 14 -39.35 54.35 -9.25
N ILE A 15 -40.26 54.12 -10.20
CA ILE A 15 -40.33 52.84 -10.94
C ILE A 15 -39.01 52.60 -11.68
N PHE A 16 -38.52 53.58 -12.42
CA PHE A 16 -37.23 53.48 -13.11
C PHE A 16 -36.08 53.21 -12.13
N PHE A 17 -36.06 53.91 -11.00
CA PHE A 17 -35.03 53.74 -9.98
C PHE A 17 -35.03 52.34 -9.37
N VAL A 18 -36.21 51.76 -9.11
CA VAL A 18 -36.33 50.36 -8.66
C VAL A 18 -35.81 49.39 -9.72
N PHE A 19 -36.18 49.57 -11.00
CA PHE A 19 -35.65 48.74 -12.09
C PHE A 19 -34.13 48.85 -12.21
N PHE A 20 -33.57 50.05 -12.05
CA PHE A 20 -32.13 50.28 -12.06
C PHE A 20 -31.43 49.53 -10.93
N ILE A 21 -31.95 49.61 -9.70
CA ILE A 21 -31.41 48.86 -8.54
C ILE A 21 -31.46 47.35 -8.79
N VAL A 22 -32.58 46.83 -9.31
CA VAL A 22 -32.72 45.39 -9.61
C VAL A 22 -31.71 44.97 -10.68
N ALA A 23 -31.53 45.76 -11.74
CA ALA A 23 -30.55 45.49 -12.80
C ALA A 23 -29.12 45.44 -12.24
N VAL A 24 -28.75 46.39 -11.38
CA VAL A 24 -27.45 46.42 -10.69
C VAL A 24 -27.28 45.20 -9.78
N MET A 25 -28.30 44.83 -9.00
CA MET A 25 -28.26 43.63 -8.14
C MET A 25 -28.07 42.35 -8.96
N VAL A 26 -28.79 42.19 -10.07
CA VAL A 26 -28.65 41.04 -10.99
C VAL A 26 -27.25 41.01 -11.61
N TYR A 27 -26.74 42.16 -12.04
CA TYR A 27 -25.38 42.27 -12.58
C TYR A 27 -24.33 41.84 -11.55
N ILE A 28 -24.41 42.36 -10.32
CA ILE A 28 -23.49 42.00 -9.23
C ILE A 28 -23.57 40.50 -8.91
N LYS A 29 -24.79 39.94 -8.84
CA LYS A 29 -24.98 38.50 -8.58
C LYS A 29 -24.34 37.65 -9.67
N LYS A 30 -24.56 37.99 -10.94
CA LYS A 30 -23.99 37.29 -12.09
C LYS A 30 -22.47 37.40 -12.14
N TYR A 31 -21.92 38.58 -11.83
CA TYR A 31 -20.47 38.79 -11.73
C TYR A 31 -19.86 37.92 -10.63
N LYS A 32 -20.49 37.88 -9.44
CA LYS A 32 -20.03 37.06 -8.31
C LYS A 32 -20.08 35.57 -8.63
N GLN A 33 -21.16 35.09 -9.26
CA GLN A 33 -21.28 33.68 -9.69
C GLN A 33 -20.16 33.28 -10.65
N ARG A 34 -19.95 34.07 -11.72
CA ARG A 34 -18.85 33.80 -12.67
C ARG A 34 -17.48 33.80 -12.02
N LYS A 35 -17.25 34.69 -11.04
CA LYS A 35 -16.00 34.72 -10.29
C LYS A 35 -15.78 33.46 -9.45
N VAL A 36 -16.84 32.95 -8.82
CA VAL A 36 -16.77 31.70 -8.04
C VAL A 36 -16.51 30.51 -8.95
N GLU A 37 -17.21 30.41 -10.08
CA GLU A 37 -17.01 29.35 -11.09
C GLU A 37 -15.55 29.37 -11.60
N TYR A 38 -15.04 30.54 -11.99
CA TYR A 38 -13.66 30.69 -12.45
C TYR A 38 -12.61 30.27 -11.40
N LEU A 39 -12.81 30.64 -10.14
CA LEU A 39 -11.91 30.23 -9.05
C LEU A 39 -11.98 28.71 -8.81
N SER A 40 -13.17 28.11 -8.93
CA SER A 40 -13.33 26.66 -8.82
C SER A 40 -12.63 25.91 -9.96
N GLU A 41 -12.71 26.42 -11.19
CA GLU A 41 -12.00 25.84 -12.34
C GLU A 41 -10.47 25.90 -12.16
N ILE A 42 -9.95 27.03 -11.67
CA ILE A 42 -8.51 27.16 -11.36
C ILE A 42 -8.12 26.15 -10.28
N GLN A 43 -8.93 26.01 -9.24
CA GLN A 43 -8.64 25.09 -8.14
C GLN A 43 -8.61 23.64 -8.63
N ILE A 44 -9.61 23.22 -9.42
CA ILE A 44 -9.65 21.88 -10.03
C ILE A 44 -8.43 21.65 -10.92
N LYS A 45 -8.06 22.62 -11.78
CA LYS A 45 -6.87 22.50 -12.63
C LYS A 45 -5.58 22.37 -11.81
N ASN A 46 -5.45 23.14 -10.74
CA ASN A 46 -4.31 23.04 -9.83
C ASN A 46 -4.28 21.68 -9.13
N GLU A 47 -5.41 21.17 -8.65
CA GLU A 47 -5.51 19.86 -8.02
C GLU A 47 -5.15 18.72 -8.99
N ILE A 48 -5.62 18.78 -10.24
CA ILE A 48 -5.25 17.83 -11.30
C ILE A 48 -3.74 17.91 -11.56
N HIS A 49 -3.19 19.11 -11.75
CA HIS A 49 -1.77 19.29 -12.03
C HIS A 49 -0.89 18.78 -10.88
N GLN A 50 -1.29 19.03 -9.63
CA GLN A 50 -0.59 18.50 -8.45
C GLN A 50 -0.63 16.96 -8.42
N ARG A 51 -1.77 16.35 -8.78
CA ARG A 51 -1.88 14.89 -8.89
C ARG A 51 -0.99 14.32 -9.99
N GLU A 52 -0.93 14.97 -11.15
CA GLU A 52 -0.04 14.58 -12.25
C GLU A 52 1.43 14.64 -11.83
N LEU A 53 1.86 15.73 -11.19
CA LEU A 53 3.23 15.87 -10.69
C LEU A 53 3.58 14.78 -9.67
N LEU A 54 2.67 14.48 -8.73
CA LEU A 54 2.85 13.41 -7.76
C LEU A 54 2.94 12.04 -8.44
N ALA A 55 2.09 11.78 -9.44
CA ALA A 55 2.11 10.53 -10.20
C ALA A 55 3.45 10.35 -10.94
N THR A 56 3.92 11.40 -11.64
CA THR A 56 5.23 11.38 -12.31
C THR A 56 6.37 11.19 -11.33
N GLN A 57 6.33 11.83 -10.15
CA GLN A 57 7.35 11.65 -9.12
C GLN A 57 7.39 10.20 -8.61
N LEU A 58 6.23 9.59 -8.39
CA LEU A 58 6.14 8.19 -7.98
C LEU A 58 6.66 7.24 -9.07
N GLU A 59 6.33 7.49 -10.34
CA GLU A 59 6.81 6.71 -11.47
C GLU A 59 8.34 6.77 -11.60
N ILE A 60 8.91 7.99 -11.51
CA ILE A 60 10.37 8.18 -11.51
C ILE A 60 11.02 7.46 -10.32
N GLN A 61 10.43 7.55 -9.14
CA GLN A 61 10.94 6.87 -7.95
C GLN A 61 10.91 5.35 -8.12
N GLN A 62 9.82 4.79 -8.64
CA GLN A 62 9.69 3.36 -8.91
C GLN A 62 10.72 2.89 -9.95
N SER A 63 10.83 3.58 -11.08
CA SER A 63 11.81 3.28 -12.12
C SER A 63 13.26 3.32 -11.61
N THR A 64 13.57 4.32 -10.76
CA THR A 64 14.89 4.45 -10.12
C THR A 64 15.17 3.27 -9.17
N MET A 65 14.20 2.88 -8.34
CA MET A 65 14.36 1.74 -7.43
C MET A 65 14.59 0.43 -8.21
N GLN A 66 13.85 0.22 -9.31
CA GLN A 66 14.07 -0.92 -10.20
C GLN A 66 15.45 -0.92 -10.84
N GLN A 67 15.93 0.25 -11.30
CA GLN A 67 17.27 0.35 -11.84
C GLN A 67 18.33 -0.01 -10.80
N ILE A 68 18.21 0.52 -9.58
CA ILE A 68 19.13 0.20 -8.47
C ILE A 68 19.12 -1.31 -8.17
N GLY A 69 17.93 -1.92 -8.10
CA GLY A 69 17.81 -3.35 -7.86
C GLY A 69 18.49 -4.21 -8.93
N ARG A 70 18.35 -3.84 -10.21
CA ARG A 70 19.05 -4.50 -11.33
C ARG A 70 20.56 -4.31 -11.26
N GLU A 71 21.04 -3.09 -11.01
CA GLU A 71 22.47 -2.80 -10.87
C GLU A 71 23.10 -3.57 -9.69
N LEU A 72 22.40 -3.71 -8.57
CA LEU A 72 22.87 -4.50 -7.43
C LEU A 72 23.04 -5.99 -7.81
N HIS A 73 22.05 -6.58 -8.49
CA HIS A 73 22.11 -7.96 -8.94
C HIS A 73 23.30 -8.19 -9.90
N ASP A 74 23.42 -7.33 -10.91
CA ASP A 74 24.38 -7.53 -11.99
C ASP A 74 25.80 -7.19 -11.58
N ASN A 75 26.02 -6.11 -10.81
CA ASN A 75 27.39 -5.73 -10.43
C ASN A 75 27.86 -6.37 -9.12
N ILE A 76 27.05 -6.34 -8.07
CA ILE A 76 27.49 -6.78 -6.74
C ILE A 76 27.19 -8.28 -6.56
N GLY A 77 26.03 -8.75 -7.01
CA GLY A 77 25.66 -10.17 -6.95
C GLY A 77 26.63 -11.06 -7.73
N GLN A 78 27.04 -10.66 -8.93
CA GLN A 78 28.01 -11.41 -9.73
C GLN A 78 29.41 -11.42 -9.10
N LYS A 79 29.88 -10.28 -8.55
CA LYS A 79 31.18 -10.21 -7.86
C LYS A 79 31.22 -11.05 -6.60
N LEU A 80 30.17 -11.05 -5.78
CA LEU A 80 30.07 -11.92 -4.61
C LEU A 80 30.02 -13.40 -4.99
N THR A 81 29.36 -13.73 -6.10
CA THR A 81 29.36 -15.10 -6.63
C THR A 81 30.78 -15.55 -7.00
N LEU A 82 31.55 -14.67 -7.66
CA LEU A 82 32.94 -14.95 -8.02
C LEU A 82 33.84 -15.11 -6.80
N VAL A 83 33.66 -14.28 -5.75
CA VAL A 83 34.42 -14.41 -4.49
C VAL A 83 34.04 -15.72 -3.76
N SER A 84 32.76 -16.12 -3.79
CA SER A 84 32.32 -17.41 -3.26
C SER A 84 33.01 -18.58 -3.98
N LEU A 85 33.12 -18.52 -5.31
CA LEU A 85 33.84 -19.53 -6.10
C LEU A 85 35.35 -19.58 -5.78
N TYR A 86 36.02 -18.43 -5.67
CA TYR A 86 37.45 -18.40 -5.32
C TYR A 86 37.71 -18.90 -3.90
N THR A 87 36.83 -18.61 -2.95
CA THR A 87 36.97 -19.14 -1.57
C THR A 87 36.76 -20.65 -1.51
N GLN A 88 35.79 -21.19 -2.27
CA GLN A 88 35.62 -22.64 -2.41
C GLN A 88 36.83 -23.32 -3.07
N GLN A 89 37.43 -22.70 -4.08
CA GLN A 89 38.64 -23.21 -4.72
C GLN A 89 39.83 -23.24 -3.73
N LEU A 90 40.01 -22.19 -2.93
CA LEU A 90 41.07 -22.13 -1.90
C LEU A 90 40.87 -23.17 -0.79
N LEU A 91 39.62 -23.49 -0.44
CA LEU A 91 39.26 -24.60 0.46
C LEU A 91 39.70 -25.95 -0.10
N TYR A 92 39.53 -26.17 -1.41
CA TYR A 92 39.91 -27.40 -2.09
C TYR A 92 41.43 -27.56 -2.24
N GLU A 93 42.16 -26.45 -2.43
CA GLU A 93 43.62 -26.44 -2.64
C GLU A 93 44.43 -26.45 -1.33
N ASN A 94 43.90 -25.93 -0.21
CA ASN A 94 44.60 -25.87 1.08
C ASN A 94 44.47 -27.16 1.91
N ARG A 95 45.60 -27.67 2.43
CA ARG A 95 45.65 -28.86 3.31
C ARG A 95 45.87 -28.56 4.80
N VAL A 96 45.82 -27.28 5.20
CA VAL A 96 46.05 -26.85 6.59
C VAL A 96 44.70 -26.64 7.30
N PRO A 97 44.39 -27.37 8.39
CA PRO A 97 43.07 -27.36 9.03
C PRO A 97 42.59 -25.97 9.50
N GLU A 98 43.48 -25.19 10.13
CA GLU A 98 43.12 -23.86 10.68
C GLU A 98 42.83 -22.81 9.59
N VAL A 99 43.50 -22.93 8.43
CA VAL A 99 43.27 -22.06 7.28
C VAL A 99 41.96 -22.45 6.56
N SER A 100 41.65 -23.75 6.52
CA SER A 100 40.40 -24.30 5.96
C SER A 100 39.16 -23.78 6.72
N GLU A 101 39.20 -23.76 8.06
CA GLU A 101 38.10 -23.26 8.90
C GLU A 101 37.84 -21.76 8.70
N ARG A 102 38.89 -20.94 8.60
CA ARG A 102 38.74 -19.49 8.34
C ARG A 102 38.21 -19.21 6.93
N ILE A 103 38.59 -20.00 5.93
CA ILE A 103 38.06 -19.85 4.56
C ILE A 103 36.59 -20.28 4.49
N ASP A 104 36.18 -21.32 5.23
CA ASP A 104 34.77 -21.72 5.33
C ASP A 104 33.91 -20.63 5.94
N GLN A 105 34.36 -19.99 7.02
CA GLN A 105 33.69 -18.84 7.63
C GLN A 105 33.53 -17.66 6.64
N VAL A 106 34.56 -17.35 5.86
CA VAL A 106 34.49 -16.30 4.83
C VAL A 106 33.48 -16.70 3.74
N SER A 107 33.47 -17.97 3.31
CA SER A 107 32.51 -18.46 2.33
C SER A 107 31.06 -18.36 2.83
N GLN A 108 30.81 -18.68 4.11
CA GLN A 108 29.50 -18.53 4.73
C GLN A 108 29.03 -17.07 4.76
N ILE A 109 29.90 -16.12 5.14
CA ILE A 109 29.58 -14.69 5.16
C ILE A 109 29.26 -14.17 3.75
N ILE A 110 30.01 -14.61 2.73
CA ILE A 110 29.75 -14.24 1.34
C ILE A 110 28.39 -14.78 0.90
N ASN A 111 28.10 -16.05 1.16
CA ASN A 111 26.83 -16.67 0.76
C ASN A 111 25.62 -16.01 1.46
N GLN A 112 25.75 -15.66 2.73
CA GLN A 112 24.73 -14.89 3.46
C GLN A 112 24.53 -13.51 2.83
N SER A 113 25.63 -12.79 2.57
CA SER A 113 25.58 -11.46 1.92
C SER A 113 24.93 -11.53 0.52
N LEU A 114 25.13 -12.64 -0.18
CA LEU A 114 24.54 -12.90 -1.50
C LEU A 114 23.04 -13.18 -1.42
N GLN A 115 22.58 -13.89 -0.38
CA GLN A 115 21.15 -14.06 -0.09
C GLN A 115 20.49 -12.72 0.26
N ASP A 116 21.11 -11.94 1.15
CA ASP A 116 20.59 -10.63 1.57
C ASP A 116 20.49 -9.68 0.36
N LEU A 117 21.50 -9.68 -0.51
CA LEU A 117 21.50 -8.88 -1.73
C LEU A 117 20.45 -9.34 -2.75
N ARG A 118 20.27 -10.64 -2.95
CA ARG A 118 19.22 -11.17 -3.83
C ARG A 118 17.83 -10.81 -3.31
N SER A 119 17.60 -10.88 -2.00
CA SER A 119 16.35 -10.48 -1.37
C SER A 119 16.09 -8.98 -1.54
N LEU A 120 17.11 -8.14 -1.35
CA LEU A 120 17.01 -6.70 -1.55
C LEU A 120 16.76 -6.34 -3.02
N SER A 121 17.52 -6.94 -3.95
CA SER A 121 17.34 -6.73 -5.38
C SER A 121 15.95 -7.14 -5.86
N LYS A 122 15.43 -8.28 -5.40
CA LYS A 122 14.06 -8.73 -5.69
C LYS A 122 13.03 -7.73 -5.18
N THR A 123 13.18 -7.23 -3.94
CA THR A 123 12.28 -6.21 -3.38
C THR A 123 12.29 -4.89 -4.17
N LEU A 124 13.43 -4.55 -4.79
CA LEU A 124 13.62 -3.32 -5.55
C LEU A 124 13.18 -3.46 -7.03
N THR A 125 13.21 -4.67 -7.59
CA THR A 125 12.92 -4.93 -9.02
C THR A 125 11.55 -5.56 -9.28
N ASP A 126 10.84 -6.04 -8.26
CA ASP A 126 9.57 -6.76 -8.45
C ASP A 126 8.44 -5.84 -8.95
N ASP A 127 8.27 -5.79 -10.27
CA ASP A 127 7.00 -5.52 -10.98
C ASP A 127 6.08 -6.76 -11.02
N ASN A 128 6.49 -7.88 -10.38
CA ASN A 128 5.74 -9.14 -10.33
C ASN A 128 4.30 -8.98 -9.81
N ILE A 129 4.06 -8.00 -8.94
CA ILE A 129 2.73 -7.73 -8.39
C ILE A 129 1.73 -7.35 -9.49
N SER A 130 2.19 -6.65 -10.53
CA SER A 130 1.32 -6.22 -11.64
C SER A 130 0.92 -7.41 -12.53
N GLN A 131 1.85 -8.33 -12.78
CA GLN A 131 1.67 -9.41 -13.77
C GLN A 131 1.06 -10.70 -13.21
N LYS A 132 1.02 -10.87 -11.88
CA LYS A 132 0.49 -12.07 -11.22
C LYS A 132 -0.87 -11.81 -10.57
N GLU A 133 -1.64 -12.88 -10.40
CA GLU A 133 -2.85 -12.89 -9.58
C GLU A 133 -2.49 -12.79 -8.09
N ILE A 134 -3.39 -12.20 -7.29
CA ILE A 134 -3.16 -12.04 -5.85
C ILE A 134 -3.05 -13.39 -5.12
N THR A 135 -3.80 -14.38 -5.56
CA THR A 135 -3.76 -15.76 -5.07
C THR A 135 -2.36 -16.35 -5.23
N THR A 136 -1.76 -16.21 -6.41
CA THR A 136 -0.38 -16.64 -6.70
C THR A 136 0.63 -15.92 -5.82
N LEU A 137 0.49 -14.60 -5.64
CA LEU A 137 1.41 -13.81 -4.80
C LEU A 137 1.35 -14.24 -3.33
N ILE A 138 0.16 -14.50 -2.79
CA ILE A 138 -0.02 -14.97 -1.41
C ILE A 138 0.50 -16.41 -1.27
N GLN A 139 0.23 -17.30 -2.23
CA GLN A 139 0.74 -18.67 -2.21
C GLN A 139 2.27 -18.71 -2.23
N GLU A 140 2.92 -17.90 -3.06
CA GLU A 140 4.39 -17.79 -3.08
C GLU A 140 4.95 -17.33 -1.73
N GLU A 141 4.31 -16.36 -1.07
CA GLU A 141 4.71 -15.91 0.27
C GLU A 141 4.55 -17.04 1.31
N VAL A 142 3.44 -17.78 1.26
CA VAL A 142 3.16 -18.92 2.14
C VAL A 142 4.21 -20.01 1.96
N ASP A 143 4.54 -20.37 0.73
CA ASP A 143 5.55 -21.39 0.41
C ASP A 143 6.95 -20.98 0.90
N ASN A 144 7.32 -19.71 0.71
CA ASN A 144 8.59 -19.17 1.17
C ASN A 144 8.74 -19.26 2.69
N ILE A 145 7.67 -18.98 3.44
CA ILE A 145 7.69 -19.02 4.90
C ILE A 145 7.60 -20.45 5.42
N ASN A 146 6.78 -21.32 4.81
CA ASN A 146 6.71 -22.74 5.16
C ASN A 146 8.05 -23.45 4.96
N ALA A 147 8.83 -23.05 3.95
CA ALA A 147 10.18 -23.57 3.74
C ALA A 147 11.14 -23.32 4.92
N LEU A 148 10.89 -22.29 5.73
CA LEU A 148 11.68 -21.97 6.93
C LEU A 148 11.35 -22.88 8.12
N LYS A 149 10.26 -23.66 8.07
CA LYS A 149 9.81 -24.61 9.10
C LYS A 149 9.66 -24.01 10.51
N LYS A 150 9.34 -22.70 10.59
CA LYS A 150 9.12 -21.99 11.87
C LYS A 150 7.66 -21.98 12.31
N CYS A 151 6.73 -22.01 11.37
CA CYS A 151 5.29 -21.99 11.57
C CYS A 151 4.63 -22.60 10.32
N ASP A 152 3.57 -23.38 10.50
CA ASP A 152 2.81 -23.94 9.39
C ASP A 152 1.76 -22.93 8.94
N ILE A 153 1.77 -22.55 7.66
CA ILE A 153 0.84 -21.59 7.09
C ILE A 153 -0.04 -22.30 6.06
N TYR A 154 -1.35 -22.15 6.23
CA TYR A 154 -2.37 -22.70 5.35
C TYR A 154 -3.06 -21.55 4.62
N PHE A 155 -3.13 -21.64 3.29
CA PHE A 155 -3.84 -20.68 2.45
C PHE A 155 -4.98 -21.37 1.71
N GLU A 156 -6.19 -20.87 1.90
CA GLU A 156 -7.40 -21.30 1.20
C GLU A 156 -7.99 -20.13 0.42
N HIS A 157 -8.46 -20.38 -0.80
CA HIS A 157 -9.20 -19.39 -1.57
C HIS A 157 -10.31 -20.06 -2.38
N ASP A 158 -11.47 -19.40 -2.47
CA ASP A 158 -12.62 -19.81 -3.30
C ASP A 158 -12.80 -18.90 -4.52
N THR A 159 -11.81 -18.06 -4.82
CA THR A 159 -11.91 -17.05 -5.88
C THR A 159 -11.25 -17.53 -7.17
N GLU A 160 -12.03 -17.81 -8.20
CA GLU A 160 -11.52 -17.92 -9.58
C GLU A 160 -11.42 -16.51 -10.19
N ASN A 161 -10.23 -16.11 -10.65
CA ASN A 161 -9.97 -14.86 -11.40
C ASN A 161 -10.40 -13.55 -10.71
N LEU A 162 -9.96 -13.31 -9.48
CA LEU A 162 -10.14 -12.01 -8.82
C LEU A 162 -9.20 -10.96 -9.45
N ASP A 163 -9.74 -10.16 -10.38
CA ASP A 163 -8.99 -9.08 -11.04
C ASP A 163 -8.90 -7.85 -10.12
N LEU A 164 -7.70 -7.62 -9.59
CA LEU A 164 -7.38 -6.50 -8.72
C LEU A 164 -6.36 -5.59 -9.40
N ASP A 165 -6.53 -4.28 -9.25
CA ASP A 165 -5.50 -3.35 -9.65
C ASP A 165 -4.21 -3.53 -8.82
N PHE A 166 -3.11 -2.95 -9.30
CA PHE A 166 -1.81 -3.02 -8.62
C PHE A 166 -1.87 -2.55 -7.16
N VAL A 167 -2.66 -1.51 -6.87
CA VAL A 167 -2.71 -0.90 -5.54
C VAL A 167 -3.37 -1.85 -4.53
N HIS A 168 -4.48 -2.48 -4.91
CA HIS A 168 -5.17 -3.49 -4.12
C HIS A 168 -4.29 -4.72 -3.88
N LYS A 169 -3.66 -5.26 -4.94
CA LYS A 169 -2.73 -6.40 -4.81
C LYS A 169 -1.58 -6.07 -3.85
N ASN A 170 -0.97 -4.90 -4.00
CA ASN A 170 0.14 -4.48 -3.14
C ASN A 170 -0.28 -4.35 -1.69
N VAL A 171 -1.42 -3.70 -1.42
CA VAL A 171 -1.92 -3.52 -0.05
C VAL A 171 -2.21 -4.86 0.60
N LEU A 172 -2.90 -5.77 -0.08
CA LEU A 172 -3.21 -7.10 0.46
C LEU A 172 -1.94 -7.87 0.77
N LEU A 173 -1.02 -7.97 -0.18
CA LEU A 173 0.24 -8.68 0.01
C LEU A 173 1.05 -8.11 1.19
N ARG A 174 1.15 -6.78 1.30
CA ARG A 174 1.90 -6.13 2.39
C ARG A 174 1.26 -6.36 3.76
N ILE A 175 -0.08 -6.37 3.83
CA ILE A 175 -0.79 -6.65 5.07
C ILE A 175 -0.61 -8.11 5.48
N THR A 176 -0.72 -9.05 4.54
CA THR A 176 -0.45 -10.47 4.78
C THR A 176 0.97 -10.70 5.31
N GLN A 177 1.97 -10.10 4.65
CA GLN A 177 3.38 -10.18 5.08
C GLN A 177 3.60 -9.63 6.49
N GLU A 178 3.03 -8.46 6.80
CA GLU A 178 3.15 -7.84 8.12
C GLU A 178 2.48 -8.70 9.20
N PHE A 179 1.32 -9.29 8.92
CA PHE A 179 0.63 -10.18 9.85
C PHE A 179 1.47 -11.45 10.12
N ILE A 180 1.97 -12.11 9.08
CA ILE A 180 2.82 -13.30 9.21
C ILE A 180 4.08 -12.99 10.03
N GLN A 181 4.75 -11.88 9.73
CA GLN A 181 5.95 -11.47 10.47
C GLN A 181 5.64 -11.20 11.95
N ASN A 182 4.53 -10.52 12.23
CA ASN A 182 4.13 -10.24 13.61
C ASN A 182 3.80 -11.53 14.37
N SER A 183 3.13 -12.49 13.72
CA SER A 183 2.80 -13.79 14.32
C SER A 183 4.09 -14.57 14.65
N ILE A 184 5.00 -14.72 13.68
CA ILE A 184 6.27 -15.44 13.88
C ILE A 184 7.14 -14.78 14.96
N LYS A 185 7.17 -13.45 15.04
CA LYS A 185 8.01 -12.72 16.01
C LYS A 185 7.42 -12.69 17.41
N HIS A 186 6.10 -12.62 17.55
CA HIS A 186 5.46 -12.23 18.80
C HIS A 186 4.47 -13.25 19.35
N SER A 187 3.80 -14.04 18.50
CA SER A 187 2.67 -14.86 18.95
C SER A 187 3.05 -16.29 19.35
N GLN A 188 4.27 -16.76 19.03
CA GLN A 188 4.66 -18.16 19.22
C GLN A 188 3.64 -19.15 18.59
N CYS A 189 2.97 -18.72 17.52
CA CYS A 189 1.98 -19.54 16.80
C CYS A 189 2.63 -20.79 16.22
N LYS A 190 1.86 -21.87 16.18
CA LYS A 190 2.19 -23.08 15.44
C LYS A 190 1.59 -23.03 14.05
N SER A 191 0.43 -22.40 13.91
CA SER A 191 -0.31 -22.35 12.67
C SER A 191 -0.90 -20.97 12.38
N ILE A 192 -0.83 -20.58 11.11
CA ILE A 192 -1.50 -19.40 10.57
C ILE A 192 -2.45 -19.87 9.46
N PHE A 193 -3.69 -19.40 9.52
CA PHE A 193 -4.73 -19.67 8.52
C PHE A 193 -5.03 -18.38 7.77
N ILE A 194 -4.89 -18.43 6.45
CA ILE A 194 -5.19 -17.32 5.53
C ILE A 194 -6.32 -17.79 4.64
N LYS A 195 -7.40 -17.01 4.57
CA LYS A 195 -8.55 -17.29 3.69
C LYS A 195 -8.90 -16.06 2.86
N LEU A 196 -8.96 -16.22 1.54
CA LEU A 196 -9.39 -15.18 0.61
C LEU A 196 -10.67 -15.61 -0.11
N ASN A 197 -11.76 -14.89 0.10
CA ASN A 197 -13.07 -15.23 -0.48
C ASN A 197 -13.67 -14.04 -1.23
N THR A 198 -14.62 -14.33 -2.13
CA THR A 198 -15.56 -13.38 -2.73
C THR A 198 -16.97 -13.68 -2.23
N SER A 199 -17.87 -12.69 -2.27
CA SER A 199 -19.29 -12.86 -1.92
C SER A 199 -20.16 -11.90 -2.74
N GLU A 200 -21.48 -12.02 -2.64
CA GLU A 200 -22.39 -11.06 -3.31
C GLU A 200 -22.25 -9.64 -2.72
N GLU A 201 -22.01 -9.52 -1.40
CA GLU A 201 -21.90 -8.23 -0.71
C GLU A 201 -20.49 -7.62 -0.78
N ASN A 202 -19.45 -8.45 -0.78
CA ASN A 202 -18.05 -8.04 -0.82
C ASN A 202 -17.35 -8.52 -2.09
N LEU A 203 -16.69 -7.59 -2.79
CA LEU A 203 -15.81 -7.89 -3.92
C LEU A 203 -14.71 -8.88 -3.51
N TRP A 204 -14.15 -8.70 -2.32
CA TRP A 204 -13.25 -9.65 -1.69
C TRP A 204 -13.22 -9.47 -0.16
N GLU A 205 -12.90 -10.55 0.54
CA GLU A 205 -12.65 -10.59 1.98
C GLU A 205 -11.42 -11.46 2.27
N LEU A 206 -10.43 -10.86 2.93
CA LEU A 206 -9.22 -11.51 3.40
C LEU A 206 -9.30 -11.69 4.92
N ASN A 207 -9.34 -12.94 5.35
CA ASN A 207 -9.28 -13.32 6.76
C ASN A 207 -7.92 -13.96 7.06
N ILE A 208 -7.24 -13.47 8.09
CA ILE A 208 -5.96 -14.04 8.54
C ILE A 208 -6.04 -14.29 10.04
N LYS A 209 -5.69 -15.49 10.49
CA LYS A 209 -5.74 -15.89 11.89
C LYS A 209 -4.49 -16.68 12.30
N ASP A 210 -3.91 -16.35 13.45
CA ASP A 210 -2.87 -17.18 14.09
C ASP A 210 -3.40 -17.81 15.38
N ASP A 211 -2.82 -18.95 15.76
CA ASP A 211 -3.15 -19.73 16.97
C ASP A 211 -2.25 -19.42 18.17
N GLY A 212 -1.55 -18.28 18.15
CA GLY A 212 -0.57 -17.92 19.16
C GLY A 212 -1.16 -17.40 20.48
N VAL A 213 -0.28 -16.82 21.30
CA VAL A 213 -0.62 -16.36 22.66
C VAL A 213 -1.56 -15.15 22.69
N GLY A 214 -1.76 -14.45 21.57
CA GLY A 214 -2.56 -13.23 21.48
C GLY A 214 -2.13 -12.13 22.47
N PHE A 215 -2.87 -11.03 22.51
CA PHE A 215 -2.65 -9.95 23.48
C PHE A 215 -3.93 -9.14 23.74
N ASP A 216 -3.97 -8.47 24.90
CA ASP A 216 -5.09 -7.62 25.27
C ASP A 216 -5.01 -6.28 24.51
N THR A 217 -5.87 -6.13 23.50
CA THR A 217 -5.98 -4.91 22.69
C THR A 217 -6.40 -3.69 23.52
N SER A 218 -7.08 -3.87 24.65
CA SER A 218 -7.55 -2.78 25.53
C SER A 218 -6.46 -2.22 26.46
N LYS A 219 -5.47 -3.04 26.83
CA LYS A 219 -4.36 -2.65 27.71
C LYS A 219 -3.14 -2.10 26.98
N THR A 220 -3.11 -2.24 25.66
CA THR A 220 -1.98 -1.79 24.84
C THR A 220 -2.17 -0.32 24.46
N LEU A 221 -1.61 0.59 25.27
CA LEU A 221 -1.75 2.06 25.14
C LEU A 221 -1.25 2.68 23.83
N SER A 222 -0.49 1.93 23.03
CA SER A 222 -0.12 2.30 21.66
C SER A 222 -0.38 1.14 20.73
N ASN A 223 -1.25 1.32 19.72
CA ASN A 223 -1.28 0.42 18.58
C ASN A 223 0.15 0.30 18.04
N GLY A 224 0.75 -0.88 18.08
CA GLY A 224 2.10 -1.10 17.56
C GLY A 224 2.23 -0.55 16.14
N ILE A 225 3.45 -0.14 15.75
CA ILE A 225 3.72 0.46 14.43
C ILE A 225 3.15 -0.43 13.30
N GLY A 226 3.29 -1.75 13.42
CA GLY A 226 2.74 -2.73 12.47
C GLY A 226 1.21 -2.66 12.33
N LEU A 227 0.46 -2.65 13.44
CA LEU A 227 -1.00 -2.56 13.42
C LEU A 227 -1.50 -1.24 12.83
N THR A 228 -0.84 -0.13 13.20
CA THR A 228 -1.15 1.20 12.66
C THR A 228 -0.89 1.24 11.15
N ASN A 229 0.20 0.61 10.68
CA ASN A 229 0.53 0.52 9.27
C ASN A 229 -0.49 -0.32 8.50
N MET A 230 -0.90 -1.48 9.01
CA MET A 230 -1.93 -2.31 8.36
C MET A 230 -3.26 -1.56 8.24
N LYS A 231 -3.70 -0.87 9.30
CA LYS A 231 -4.92 -0.06 9.29
C LYS A 231 -4.85 1.09 8.28
N ASN A 232 -3.73 1.81 8.24
CA ASN A 232 -3.53 2.91 7.30
C ASN A 232 -3.52 2.41 5.84
N ARG A 233 -2.90 1.26 5.57
CA ARG A 233 -2.89 0.64 4.24
C ARG A 233 -4.29 0.23 3.78
N ALA A 234 -5.09 -0.38 4.64
CA ALA A 234 -6.49 -0.71 4.34
C ALA A 234 -7.31 0.55 4.01
N LYS A 235 -7.07 1.65 4.73
CA LYS A 235 -7.72 2.95 4.48
C LYS A 235 -7.37 3.54 3.11
N ILE A 236 -6.17 3.31 2.58
CA ILE A 236 -5.75 3.84 1.25
C ILE A 236 -6.64 3.30 0.14
N ILE A 237 -7.04 2.02 0.24
CA ILE A 237 -7.91 1.37 -0.74
C ILE A 237 -9.39 1.45 -0.37
N GLY A 238 -9.74 2.16 0.72
CA GLY A 238 -11.13 2.27 1.18
C GLY A 238 -11.72 0.96 1.73
N ALA A 239 -10.88 -0.01 2.12
CA ALA A 239 -11.34 -1.28 2.68
C ALA A 239 -11.72 -1.14 4.17
N GLU A 240 -12.69 -1.95 4.60
CA GLU A 240 -13.02 -2.12 6.02
C GLU A 240 -11.93 -2.98 6.69
N PHE A 241 -11.53 -2.59 7.90
CA PHE A 241 -10.46 -3.24 8.64
C PHE A 241 -10.94 -3.56 10.04
N SER A 242 -10.87 -4.84 10.42
CA SER A 242 -11.16 -5.34 11.76
C SER A 242 -9.99 -6.18 12.24
N PHE A 243 -9.58 -5.94 13.48
CA PHE A 243 -8.49 -6.68 14.12
C PHE A 243 -8.90 -7.02 15.54
N MET A 244 -8.78 -8.30 15.89
CA MET A 244 -9.14 -8.84 17.19
C MET A 244 -7.98 -9.66 17.73
N SER A 245 -7.64 -9.44 19.00
CA SER A 245 -6.70 -10.29 19.72
C SER A 245 -7.18 -10.42 21.15
N GLU A 246 -7.07 -11.63 21.68
CA GLU A 246 -7.37 -11.95 23.06
C GLU A 246 -6.24 -12.83 23.61
N ALA A 247 -5.89 -12.62 24.88
CA ALA A 247 -4.85 -13.41 25.54
C ALA A 247 -5.24 -14.90 25.55
N ASN A 248 -4.33 -15.73 25.06
CA ASN A 248 -4.42 -17.18 24.85
C ASN A 248 -5.42 -17.65 23.77
N SER A 249 -5.95 -16.74 22.95
CA SER A 249 -6.90 -17.08 21.86
C SER A 249 -6.37 -16.74 20.46
N GLY A 250 -5.11 -16.31 20.36
CA GLY A 250 -4.48 -15.89 19.11
C GLY A 250 -4.88 -14.49 18.64
N THR A 251 -4.64 -14.24 17.36
CA THR A 251 -4.99 -12.98 16.68
C THR A 251 -5.77 -13.27 15.43
N SER A 252 -6.75 -12.42 15.12
CA SER A 252 -7.50 -12.46 13.88
C SER A 252 -7.58 -11.08 13.25
N LEU A 253 -7.32 -11.03 11.96
CA LEU A 253 -7.41 -9.87 11.10
C LEU A 253 -8.45 -10.17 10.01
N ASN A 254 -9.37 -9.24 9.80
CA ASN A 254 -10.32 -9.27 8.71
C ASN A 254 -10.25 -7.96 7.91
N ILE A 255 -10.11 -8.07 6.60
CA ILE A 255 -10.19 -6.94 5.68
C ILE A 255 -11.16 -7.28 4.57
N SER A 256 -12.11 -6.40 4.32
CA SER A 256 -13.11 -6.57 3.27
C SER A 256 -13.27 -5.31 2.43
N PHE A 257 -13.58 -5.50 1.16
CA PHE A 257 -13.93 -4.42 0.25
C PHE A 257 -15.30 -4.73 -0.38
N LYS A 258 -16.25 -3.81 -0.18
CA LYS A 258 -17.63 -3.95 -0.61
C LYS A 258 -17.75 -3.74 -2.12
N ASN A 259 -18.70 -4.43 -2.75
CA ASN A 259 -19.13 -4.07 -4.10
C ASN A 259 -19.74 -2.67 -4.07
N GLN A 260 -19.24 -1.75 -4.92
CA GLN A 260 -19.93 -0.48 -5.11
C GLN A 260 -21.24 -0.73 -5.87
N PRO A 261 -22.37 -0.15 -5.45
CA PRO A 261 -23.63 -0.24 -6.18
C PRO A 261 -23.57 0.45 -7.55
#